data_AF-A0AAD7Q120-F1
#
_entry.id   AF-A0AAD7Q120-F1
#
_cell.length_a   1.000
_cell.length_b   1.000
_cell.length_c   1.000
_cell.angle_alpha   90.00
_cell.angle_beta   90.00
_cell.angle_gamma   90.00
#
_symmetry.space_group_name_H-M   'P 1'
#
loop_
_entity.id
_entity.type
_entity.pdbx_description
1 polymer ?
#
loop_
_entity_poly.entity_id
_entity_poly.type
_entity_poly.pdbx_seq_one_letter_code
_entity_poly.pdbx_strand_id
1 'polypeptide(L)'
;MQQEQLVIIVGAGPSGLAAAGCLTQKSIPCTILEREDCIASLWKKYSYDRLHLHLRKQYCELPHMSFPPSCPSYLPKKQFIQYLDDYVSHFKISPLYHRRVELAEYNEGTEKWSLKARNINGGSDGEAEEYIGRFLVVATGETADPFIPEVEGFGDFNGEMIHSTGFKSGKAFKEKNVKIFYKGVTKYGIARPEEGPFYMKVKYGKYPVIDVGTYNKIKSGELQVLPTVIESIRGNEVVFKNGKSYPFDSIVFCTGFKRSTHLWLKGDDYLLDDNGIPKRNFPNHWKGKNSLYCVGLSRRGFEGAKFDAENIANDISSFM
;
A
#
# COMPACT_ATOMS: atom_id res chain seq x y z
N MET A 1 -17.19 18.85 -15.64
CA MET A 1 -18.36 18.10 -16.19
C MET A 1 -18.57 16.84 -15.38
N GLN A 2 -19.80 16.34 -15.25
CA GLN A 2 -20.10 15.07 -14.57
C GLN A 2 -19.93 13.89 -15.55
N GLN A 3 -19.21 12.86 -15.12
CA GLN A 3 -18.92 11.67 -15.91
C GLN A 3 -19.64 10.45 -15.30
N GLU A 4 -20.68 9.97 -15.96
CA GLU A 4 -21.43 8.76 -15.58
C GLU A 4 -20.64 7.49 -15.91
N GLN A 5 -20.54 6.58 -14.95
CA GLN A 5 -19.75 5.36 -14.98
C GLN A 5 -20.55 4.21 -14.34
N LEU A 6 -20.36 2.97 -14.80
CA LEU A 6 -21.01 1.84 -14.13
C LEU A 6 -20.30 1.50 -12.81
N VAL A 7 -19.00 1.22 -12.90
CA VAL A 7 -18.13 0.92 -11.75
C VAL A 7 -16.99 1.93 -11.72
N ILE A 8 -16.73 2.53 -10.56
CA ILE A 8 -15.55 3.38 -10.32
C ILE A 8 -14.60 2.65 -9.36
N ILE A 9 -13.32 2.55 -9.74
CA ILE A 9 -12.26 1.93 -8.94
C ILE A 9 -11.27 3.02 -8.51
N VAL A 10 -10.97 3.12 -7.22
CA VAL A 10 -10.04 4.12 -6.68
C VAL A 10 -8.68 3.48 -6.39
N GLY A 11 -7.72 3.70 -7.28
CA GLY A 11 -6.34 3.20 -7.23
C GLY A 11 -6.03 2.13 -8.29
N ALA A 12 -4.93 2.30 -9.02
CA ALA A 12 -4.39 1.37 -10.02
C ALA A 12 -3.17 0.58 -9.49
N GLY A 13 -3.15 0.29 -8.18
CA GLY A 13 -2.28 -0.73 -7.60
C GLY A 13 -2.73 -2.15 -7.98
N PRO A 14 -1.97 -3.20 -7.62
CA PRO A 14 -2.28 -4.59 -7.97
C PRO A 14 -3.71 -5.03 -7.60
N SER A 15 -4.28 -4.51 -6.50
CA SER A 15 -5.67 -4.78 -6.10
C SER A 15 -6.71 -4.18 -7.06
N GLY A 16 -6.47 -2.95 -7.55
CA GLY A 16 -7.37 -2.29 -8.51
C GLY A 16 -7.26 -2.90 -9.91
N LEU A 17 -6.05 -3.29 -10.31
CA LEU A 17 -5.82 -4.05 -11.53
C LEU A 17 -6.53 -5.41 -11.49
N ALA A 18 -6.46 -6.14 -10.37
CA ALA A 18 -7.18 -7.39 -10.18
C ALA A 18 -8.69 -7.21 -10.34
N ALA A 19 -9.28 -6.21 -9.69
CA ALA A 19 -10.70 -5.89 -9.81
C ALA A 19 -11.10 -5.57 -11.27
N ALA A 20 -10.33 -4.70 -11.94
CA ALA A 20 -10.57 -4.35 -13.34
C ALA A 20 -10.43 -5.55 -14.30
N GLY A 21 -9.47 -6.44 -14.07
CA GLY A 21 -9.31 -7.67 -14.85
C GLY A 21 -10.50 -8.62 -14.72
N CYS A 22 -10.99 -8.85 -13.50
CA CYS A 22 -12.20 -9.65 -13.25
C CYS A 22 -13.47 -9.02 -13.87
N LEU A 23 -13.62 -7.69 -13.78
CA LEU A 23 -14.76 -6.98 -14.40
C LEU A 23 -14.71 -7.05 -15.94
N THR A 24 -13.51 -6.90 -16.51
CA THR A 24 -13.27 -7.06 -17.97
C THR A 24 -13.65 -8.45 -18.46
N GLN A 25 -13.30 -9.51 -17.73
CA GLN A 25 -13.69 -10.89 -18.07
C GLN A 25 -15.22 -11.11 -18.07
N LYS A 26 -15.98 -10.26 -17.38
CA LYS A 26 -17.45 -10.28 -17.36
C LYS A 26 -18.08 -9.24 -18.29
N SER A 27 -17.28 -8.55 -19.12
CA SER A 27 -17.73 -7.43 -19.97
C SER A 27 -18.38 -6.27 -19.19
N ILE A 28 -18.01 -6.09 -17.92
CA ILE A 28 -18.54 -5.02 -17.06
C ILE A 28 -17.61 -3.79 -17.19
N PRO A 29 -18.07 -2.66 -17.75
CA PRO A 29 -17.24 -1.47 -17.89
C PRO A 29 -16.89 -0.86 -16.53
N CYS A 30 -15.63 -0.46 -16.36
CA CYS A 30 -15.15 0.22 -15.17
C CYS A 30 -14.15 1.33 -15.52
N THR A 31 -14.11 2.37 -14.69
CA THR A 31 -13.14 3.47 -14.77
C THR A 31 -12.27 3.46 -13.52
N ILE A 32 -10.95 3.49 -13.70
CA ILE A 32 -9.98 3.54 -12.59
C ILE A 32 -9.47 4.96 -12.44
N LEU A 33 -9.59 5.53 -11.24
CA LEU A 33 -8.98 6.81 -10.87
C LEU A 33 -7.67 6.53 -10.14
N GLU A 34 -6.54 6.97 -10.69
CA GLU A 34 -5.21 6.81 -10.09
C GLU A 34 -4.59 8.19 -9.86
N ARG A 35 -4.08 8.44 -8.64
CA ARG A 35 -3.49 9.73 -8.26
C ARG A 35 -2.12 9.96 -8.88
N GLU A 36 -1.42 8.89 -9.24
CA GLU A 36 -0.10 8.90 -9.86
C GLU A 36 -0.16 8.89 -11.41
N ASP A 37 1.00 9.04 -12.04
CA ASP A 37 1.21 8.97 -13.50
C ASP A 37 1.33 7.54 -14.06
N CYS A 38 1.27 6.52 -13.20
CA CYS A 38 1.49 5.13 -13.60
C CYS A 38 0.81 4.12 -12.67
N ILE A 39 0.52 2.93 -13.23
CA ILE A 39 0.05 1.77 -12.46
C ILE A 39 1.10 1.30 -11.45
N ALA A 40 0.63 0.78 -10.31
CA ALA A 40 1.46 0.21 -9.26
C ALA A 40 2.64 1.12 -8.84
N SER A 41 2.38 2.42 -8.69
CA SER A 41 3.35 3.46 -8.31
C SER A 41 4.23 3.11 -7.10
N LEU A 42 3.67 2.44 -6.07
CA LEU A 42 4.43 1.89 -4.94
C LEU A 42 5.60 0.99 -5.41
N TRP A 43 5.36 0.17 -6.42
CA TRP A 43 6.37 -0.71 -7.02
C TRP A 43 7.28 0.08 -7.95
N LYS A 44 6.74 0.84 -8.90
CA LYS A 44 7.55 1.56 -9.91
C LYS A 44 8.42 2.64 -9.28
N LYS A 45 7.82 3.59 -8.54
CA LYS A 45 8.48 4.78 -7.97
C LYS A 45 9.05 4.56 -6.57
N TYR A 46 8.26 4.02 -5.65
CA TYR A 46 8.55 4.16 -4.22
C TYR A 46 9.35 3.01 -3.60
N SER A 47 9.31 1.81 -4.18
CA SER A 47 10.09 0.67 -3.67
C SER A 47 11.59 0.78 -3.98
N TYR A 48 12.41 0.11 -3.15
CA TYR A 48 13.87 0.02 -3.32
C TYR A 48 14.29 -0.97 -4.41
N ASP A 49 15.50 -0.82 -4.96
CA ASP A 49 15.89 -1.46 -6.22
C ASP A 49 16.07 -2.98 -6.11
N ARG A 50 16.56 -3.44 -4.95
CA ARG A 50 16.82 -4.87 -4.66
C ARG A 50 15.56 -5.62 -4.18
N LEU A 51 14.38 -5.01 -4.24
CA LEU A 51 13.14 -5.66 -3.79
C LEU A 51 12.87 -6.96 -4.58
N HIS A 52 12.51 -8.01 -3.84
CA HIS A 52 11.99 -9.27 -4.37
C HIS A 52 10.66 -9.58 -3.69
N LEU A 53 9.76 -10.28 -4.38
CA LEU A 53 8.58 -10.86 -3.75
C LEU A 53 9.03 -11.92 -2.74
N HIS A 54 8.53 -11.80 -1.53
CA HIS A 54 8.89 -12.65 -0.40
C HIS A 54 8.00 -13.91 -0.30
N LEU A 55 6.92 -13.97 -1.07
CA LEU A 55 6.10 -15.15 -1.31
C LEU A 55 6.49 -15.78 -2.65
N ARG A 56 6.23 -17.09 -2.80
CA ARG A 56 6.44 -17.79 -4.08
C ARG A 56 5.48 -17.25 -5.15
N LYS A 57 5.93 -17.24 -6.42
CA LYS A 57 5.20 -16.65 -7.56
C LYS A 57 3.72 -17.05 -7.63
N GLN A 58 3.39 -18.32 -7.38
CA GLN A 58 2.01 -18.84 -7.36
C GLN A 58 1.04 -18.13 -6.38
N TYR A 59 1.54 -17.49 -5.32
CA TYR A 59 0.74 -16.71 -4.35
C TYR A 59 0.71 -15.20 -4.67
N CYS A 60 1.32 -14.81 -5.79
CA CYS A 60 1.47 -13.42 -6.23
C CYS A 60 0.73 -13.13 -7.54
N GLU A 61 0.01 -14.11 -8.08
CA GLU A 61 -0.73 -14.00 -9.33
C GLU A 61 -2.02 -13.20 -9.12
N LEU A 62 -2.32 -12.31 -10.05
CA LEU A 62 -3.60 -11.65 -10.16
C LEU A 62 -4.63 -12.59 -10.84
N PRO A 63 -5.94 -12.32 -10.69
CA PRO A 63 -6.98 -13.13 -11.33
C PRO A 63 -6.74 -13.32 -12.83
N HIS A 64 -7.03 -14.52 -13.33
CA HIS A 64 -7.03 -14.86 -14.76
C HIS A 64 -5.68 -14.76 -15.51
N MET A 65 -4.55 -14.47 -14.85
CA MET A 65 -3.23 -14.46 -15.50
C MET A 65 -2.10 -14.96 -14.59
N SER A 66 -1.54 -16.14 -14.89
CA SER A 66 -0.40 -16.69 -14.17
C SER A 66 0.95 -16.11 -14.62
N PHE A 67 2.00 -16.25 -13.80
CA PHE A 67 3.35 -15.85 -14.21
C PHE A 67 3.91 -16.78 -15.30
N PRO A 68 4.76 -16.27 -16.21
CA PRO A 68 5.51 -17.11 -17.12
C PRO A 68 6.23 -18.28 -16.41
N PRO A 69 6.25 -19.49 -17.00
CA PRO A 69 6.95 -20.64 -16.42
C PRO A 69 8.43 -20.34 -16.12
N SER A 70 9.08 -19.56 -16.99
CA SER A 70 10.47 -19.10 -16.90
C SER A 70 10.78 -18.17 -15.71
N CYS A 71 9.77 -17.56 -15.06
CA CYS A 71 10.00 -16.73 -13.89
C CYS A 71 10.51 -17.56 -12.69
N PRO A 72 11.48 -17.04 -11.90
CA PRO A 72 11.99 -17.71 -10.72
C PRO A 72 10.92 -17.85 -9.64
N SER A 73 11.12 -18.77 -8.69
CA SER A 73 10.14 -19.00 -7.61
C SER A 73 9.86 -17.75 -6.77
N TYR A 74 10.82 -16.84 -6.62
CA TYR A 74 10.68 -15.55 -5.96
C TYR A 74 11.05 -14.44 -6.96
N LEU A 75 10.07 -13.63 -7.35
CA LEU A 75 10.22 -12.65 -8.44
C LEU A 75 11.00 -11.41 -8.00
N PRO A 76 12.04 -10.98 -8.74
CA PRO A 76 12.62 -9.64 -8.60
C PRO A 76 11.61 -8.55 -8.98
N LYS A 77 11.72 -7.37 -8.34
CA LYS A 77 10.91 -6.15 -8.61
C LYS A 77 10.65 -5.92 -10.10
N LYS A 78 11.70 -5.98 -10.94
CA LYS A 78 11.59 -5.73 -12.39
C LYS A 78 10.65 -6.70 -13.11
N GLN A 79 10.71 -8.00 -12.78
CA GLN A 79 9.86 -9.00 -13.42
C GLN A 79 8.41 -8.91 -12.92
N PHE A 80 8.19 -8.53 -11.65
CA PHE A 80 6.84 -8.28 -11.16
C PHE A 80 6.22 -7.02 -11.79
N ILE A 81 6.99 -5.95 -12.01
CA ILE A 81 6.53 -4.77 -12.74
C ILE A 81 6.18 -5.13 -14.18
N GLN A 82 7.04 -5.86 -14.89
CA GLN A 82 6.74 -6.33 -16.26
C GLN A 82 5.43 -7.12 -16.30
N TYR A 83 5.26 -8.08 -15.40
CA TYR A 83 4.01 -8.85 -15.30
C TYR A 83 2.76 -7.97 -15.09
N LEU A 84 2.85 -6.87 -14.33
CA LEU A 84 1.73 -5.94 -14.16
C LEU A 84 1.46 -5.11 -15.43
N ASP A 85 2.50 -4.75 -16.18
CA ASP A 85 2.37 -4.06 -17.47
C ASP A 85 1.80 -5.00 -18.55
N ASP A 86 2.19 -6.28 -18.54
CA ASP A 86 1.61 -7.35 -19.35
C ASP A 86 0.13 -7.56 -19.00
N TYR A 87 -0.22 -7.52 -17.70
CA TYR A 87 -1.60 -7.65 -17.20
C TYR A 87 -2.48 -6.51 -17.71
N VAL A 88 -2.02 -5.27 -17.52
CA VAL A 88 -2.70 -4.06 -18.03
C VAL A 88 -2.95 -4.17 -19.53
N SER A 89 -1.95 -4.64 -20.29
CA SER A 89 -2.04 -4.84 -21.74
C SER A 89 -3.04 -5.94 -22.12
N HIS A 90 -3.02 -7.09 -21.42
CA HIS A 90 -3.90 -8.24 -21.67
C HIS A 90 -5.38 -7.90 -21.47
N PHE A 91 -5.72 -7.25 -20.35
CA PHE A 91 -7.08 -6.85 -20.02
C PHE A 91 -7.47 -5.47 -20.58
N LYS A 92 -6.59 -4.84 -21.39
CA LYS A 92 -6.80 -3.50 -22.00
C LYS A 92 -7.20 -2.42 -20.98
N ILE A 93 -6.62 -2.49 -19.77
CA ILE A 93 -6.93 -1.58 -18.67
C ILE A 93 -6.32 -0.20 -18.96
N SER A 94 -7.12 0.87 -18.86
CA SER A 94 -6.67 2.25 -19.10
C SER A 94 -7.09 3.17 -17.94
N PRO A 95 -6.25 3.32 -16.90
CA PRO A 95 -6.54 4.21 -15.78
C PRO A 95 -6.51 5.69 -16.17
N LEU A 96 -7.36 6.49 -15.51
CA LEU A 96 -7.27 7.94 -15.53
C LEU A 96 -6.22 8.37 -14.49
N TYR A 97 -4.99 8.54 -14.97
CA TYR A 97 -3.84 9.01 -14.17
C TYR A 97 -4.01 10.46 -13.70
N HIS A 98 -3.27 10.82 -12.66
CA HIS A 98 -3.33 12.12 -11.98
C HIS A 98 -4.70 12.48 -11.37
N ARG A 99 -5.63 11.54 -11.20
CA ARG A 99 -6.94 11.77 -10.56
C ARG A 99 -6.87 11.40 -9.09
N ARG A 100 -6.57 12.39 -8.25
CA ARG A 100 -6.62 12.24 -6.78
C ARG A 100 -8.07 12.39 -6.31
N VAL A 101 -8.70 11.32 -5.88
CA VAL A 101 -10.02 11.37 -5.23
C VAL A 101 -9.90 12.16 -3.91
N GLU A 102 -10.76 13.17 -3.75
CA GLU A 102 -10.82 14.05 -2.56
C GLU A 102 -12.15 13.88 -1.80
N LEU A 103 -13.20 13.40 -2.46
CA LEU A 103 -14.49 13.08 -1.86
C LEU A 103 -15.16 11.90 -2.58
N ALA A 104 -15.87 11.05 -1.84
CA ALA A 104 -16.78 10.03 -2.35
C ALA A 104 -17.99 9.92 -1.40
N GLU A 105 -19.19 10.20 -1.90
CA GLU A 105 -20.45 10.24 -1.15
C GLU A 105 -21.54 9.42 -1.86
N TYR A 106 -22.34 8.67 -1.11
CA TYR A 106 -23.51 7.98 -1.67
C TYR A 106 -24.75 8.88 -1.61
N ASN A 107 -25.45 9.01 -2.73
CA ASN A 107 -26.69 9.76 -2.85
C ASN A 107 -27.87 8.79 -2.91
N GLU A 108 -28.58 8.64 -1.78
CA GLU A 108 -29.74 7.75 -1.63
C GLU A 108 -30.86 8.05 -2.64
N GLY A 109 -31.10 9.31 -2.99
CA GLY A 109 -32.14 9.70 -3.96
C GLY A 109 -31.84 9.30 -5.40
N THR A 110 -30.59 8.95 -5.71
CA THR A 110 -30.15 8.49 -7.05
C THR A 110 -29.65 7.04 -7.07
N GLU A 111 -29.48 6.44 -5.89
CA GLU A 111 -28.83 5.13 -5.68
C GLU A 111 -27.43 5.02 -6.33
N LYS A 112 -26.65 6.11 -6.30
CA LYS A 112 -25.30 6.20 -6.89
C LYS A 112 -24.29 6.87 -5.97
N TRP A 113 -23.02 6.54 -6.18
CA TRP A 113 -21.87 7.26 -5.65
C TRP A 113 -21.56 8.48 -6.51
N SER A 114 -21.27 9.61 -5.85
CA SER A 114 -20.68 10.81 -6.45
C SER A 114 -19.28 10.99 -5.89
N LEU A 115 -18.30 11.08 -6.79
CA LEU A 115 -16.89 11.25 -6.48
C LEU A 115 -16.39 12.58 -7.03
N LYS A 116 -15.61 13.30 -6.22
CA LYS A 116 -14.83 14.46 -6.66
C LYS A 116 -13.37 14.06 -6.70
N ALA A 117 -12.76 14.15 -7.87
CA ALA A 117 -11.34 13.90 -8.07
C ALA A 117 -10.66 15.15 -8.62
N ARG A 118 -9.54 15.52 -8.03
CA ARG A 118 -8.70 16.59 -8.57
C ARG A 118 -7.74 16.02 -9.58
N ASN A 119 -7.71 16.63 -10.76
CA ASN A 119 -6.66 16.41 -11.74
C ASN A 119 -5.40 17.16 -11.30
N ILE A 120 -4.39 16.43 -10.83
CA ILE A 120 -3.12 16.98 -10.34
C ILE A 120 -2.00 16.97 -11.38
N ASN A 121 -2.36 16.85 -12.66
CA ASN A 121 -1.40 16.99 -13.75
C ASN A 121 -0.96 18.46 -13.85
N GLY A 122 0.32 18.74 -13.58
CA GLY A 122 0.88 20.09 -13.59
C GLY A 122 0.84 20.86 -12.26
N GLY A 123 0.22 20.33 -11.19
CA GLY A 123 0.25 20.99 -9.87
C GLY A 123 -0.85 20.54 -8.90
N SER A 124 -0.87 21.14 -7.71
CA SER A 124 -1.88 20.89 -6.67
C SER A 124 -3.25 21.49 -6.98
N ASP A 125 -3.30 22.49 -7.87
CA ASP A 125 -4.43 23.41 -8.02
C ASP A 125 -5.25 23.14 -9.29
N GLY A 126 -5.04 21.98 -9.92
CA GLY A 126 -5.74 21.59 -11.14
C GLY A 126 -7.24 21.31 -10.94
N GLU A 127 -7.93 21.09 -12.06
CA GLU A 127 -9.38 21.07 -12.17
C GLU A 127 -10.02 19.97 -11.31
N ALA A 128 -11.19 20.29 -10.73
CA ALA A 128 -12.04 19.32 -10.04
C ALA A 128 -12.98 18.64 -11.06
N GLU A 129 -12.79 17.33 -11.22
CA GLU A 129 -13.59 16.46 -12.08
C GLU A 129 -14.63 15.71 -11.21
N GLU A 130 -15.89 15.62 -11.66
CA GLU A 130 -16.94 14.86 -10.97
C GLU A 130 -17.24 13.55 -11.71
N TYR A 131 -17.29 12.46 -10.97
CA TYR A 131 -17.57 11.11 -11.47
C TYR A 131 -18.75 10.53 -10.70
N ILE A 132 -19.76 10.04 -11.42
CA ILE A 132 -20.96 9.44 -10.84
C ILE A 132 -20.95 7.95 -11.22
N GLY A 133 -21.25 7.06 -10.28
CA GLY A 133 -21.38 5.64 -10.63
C GLY A 133 -22.16 4.77 -9.66
N ARG A 134 -22.69 3.66 -10.19
CA ARG A 134 -23.55 2.73 -9.45
C ARG A 134 -22.78 1.90 -8.41
N PHE A 135 -21.54 1.52 -8.73
CA PHE A 135 -20.68 0.71 -7.86
C PHE A 135 -19.35 1.41 -7.59
N LEU A 136 -18.87 1.37 -6.34
CA LEU A 136 -17.60 1.94 -5.92
C LEU A 136 -16.67 0.87 -5.34
N VAL A 137 -15.46 0.76 -5.88
CA VAL A 137 -14.43 -0.19 -5.43
C VAL A 137 -13.22 0.56 -4.88
N VAL A 138 -12.99 0.46 -3.58
CA VAL A 138 -11.84 1.05 -2.89
C VAL A 138 -10.61 0.14 -3.04
N ALA A 139 -9.62 0.58 -3.81
CA ALA A 139 -8.42 -0.20 -4.16
C ALA A 139 -7.10 0.49 -3.75
N THR A 140 -7.14 1.41 -2.78
CA THR A 140 -5.97 2.20 -2.33
C THR A 140 -4.87 1.39 -1.64
N GLY A 141 -5.22 0.21 -1.11
CA GLY A 141 -4.26 -0.76 -0.54
C GLY A 141 -3.75 -0.44 0.86
N GLU A 142 -3.11 -1.43 1.50
CA GLU A 142 -2.64 -1.33 2.90
C GLU A 142 -1.40 -0.41 3.09
N THR A 143 -0.71 -0.06 2.00
CA THR A 143 0.59 0.63 1.99
C THR A 143 0.54 1.91 1.15
N ALA A 144 -0.53 2.68 1.33
CA ALA A 144 -0.85 3.88 0.55
C ALA A 144 0.00 5.10 0.93
N ASP A 145 0.03 5.47 2.22
CA ASP A 145 0.54 6.78 2.66
C ASP A 145 1.70 6.61 3.66
N PRO A 146 2.92 7.08 3.36
CA PRO A 146 4.07 7.04 4.28
C PRO A 146 3.75 7.57 5.68
N PHE A 147 4.19 6.85 6.73
CA PHE A 147 4.09 7.35 8.09
C PHE A 147 5.47 7.64 8.67
N ILE A 148 5.77 8.93 8.85
CA ILE A 148 6.84 9.41 9.72
C ILE A 148 6.18 9.84 11.05
N PRO A 149 6.63 9.31 12.21
CA PRO A 149 6.11 9.73 13.51
C PRO A 149 6.64 11.11 13.86
N GLU A 150 5.83 11.97 14.46
CA GLU A 150 6.28 13.27 14.99
C GLU A 150 7.29 13.08 16.13
N VAL A 151 8.36 13.88 16.10
CA VAL A 151 9.47 13.87 17.07
C VAL A 151 9.88 15.31 17.34
N GLU A 152 10.13 15.64 18.60
CA GLU A 152 10.61 16.97 19.02
C GLU A 152 11.99 17.27 18.42
N GLY A 153 12.20 18.51 17.96
CA GLY A 153 13.46 18.93 17.32
C GLY A 153 13.67 18.40 15.91
N PHE A 154 12.61 17.94 15.23
CA PHE A 154 12.70 17.43 13.86
C PHE A 154 13.33 18.42 12.87
N GLY A 155 12.98 19.70 12.98
CA GLY A 155 13.52 20.75 12.12
C GLY A 155 15.01 21.05 12.36
N ASP A 156 15.58 20.55 13.45
CA ASP A 156 16.96 20.84 13.86
C ASP A 156 17.97 19.81 13.30
N PHE A 157 17.50 18.74 12.64
CA PHE A 157 18.38 17.73 12.05
C PHE A 157 19.01 18.22 10.74
N ASN A 158 20.33 18.40 10.72
CA ASN A 158 21.05 18.91 9.55
C ASN A 158 21.32 17.84 8.48
N GLY A 159 21.08 16.56 8.78
CA GLY A 159 21.30 15.44 7.86
C GLY A 159 20.08 15.09 7.01
N GLU A 160 20.20 14.03 6.22
CA GLU A 160 19.09 13.53 5.40
C GLU A 160 18.10 12.72 6.25
N MET A 161 16.83 13.14 6.27
CA MET A 161 15.72 12.36 6.83
C MET A 161 14.75 11.91 5.74
N ILE A 162 14.56 10.60 5.60
CA ILE A 162 13.65 10.03 4.59
C ILE A 162 12.77 8.93 5.19
N HIS A 163 11.55 8.80 4.67
CA HIS A 163 10.80 7.56 4.80
C HIS A 163 11.39 6.47 3.87
N SER A 164 11.15 5.20 4.20
CA SER A 164 11.56 4.03 3.41
C SER A 164 11.14 4.06 1.92
N THR A 165 10.13 4.87 1.55
CA THR A 165 9.72 5.13 0.15
C THR A 165 10.70 6.01 -0.64
N GLY A 166 11.51 6.84 0.06
CA GLY A 166 12.63 7.57 -0.53
C GLY A 166 13.88 6.70 -0.73
N PHE A 167 14.02 5.62 0.03
CA PHE A 167 15.19 4.74 -0.05
C PHE A 167 15.19 3.92 -1.36
N LYS A 168 16.33 3.90 -2.05
CA LYS A 168 16.53 3.14 -3.31
C LYS A 168 17.62 2.08 -3.19
N SER A 169 18.79 2.47 -2.69
CA SER A 169 19.89 1.56 -2.38
C SER A 169 20.81 2.15 -1.30
N GLY A 170 21.64 1.31 -0.68
CA GLY A 170 22.65 1.77 0.28
C GLY A 170 23.78 2.61 -0.31
N LYS A 171 23.84 2.82 -1.64
CA LYS A 171 24.93 3.57 -2.30
C LYS A 171 25.05 5.02 -1.81
N ALA A 172 23.91 5.69 -1.59
CA ALA A 172 23.85 7.06 -1.07
C ALA A 172 24.25 7.20 0.41
N PHE A 173 24.51 6.07 1.07
CA PHE A 173 24.82 5.94 2.49
C PHE A 173 26.19 5.30 2.75
N LYS A 174 27.02 5.14 1.72
CA LYS A 174 28.42 4.69 1.87
C LYS A 174 29.15 5.65 2.82
N GLU A 175 29.88 5.09 3.79
CA GLU A 175 30.62 5.83 4.83
C GLU A 175 29.77 6.71 5.78
N LYS A 176 28.43 6.62 5.77
CA LYS A 176 27.55 7.36 6.71
C LYS A 176 27.10 6.52 7.92
N ASN A 177 26.92 7.16 9.07
CA ASN A 177 26.21 6.60 10.22
C ASN A 177 24.70 6.72 10.01
N VAL A 178 24.05 5.62 9.63
CA VAL A 178 22.62 5.58 9.33
C VAL A 178 21.82 4.90 10.44
N LYS A 179 20.79 5.58 10.94
CA LYS A 179 19.80 4.92 11.82
C LYS A 179 18.58 4.44 11.04
N ILE A 180 18.30 3.14 11.17
CA ILE A 180 17.08 2.50 10.65
C ILE A 180 16.13 2.22 11.83
N PHE A 181 14.90 2.72 11.72
CA PHE A 181 13.86 2.53 12.73
C PHE A 181 12.87 1.43 12.32
N TYR A 182 12.86 0.30 13.04
CA TYR A 182 11.96 -0.83 12.80
C TYR A 182 11.40 -1.40 14.13
N LYS A 183 10.21 -2.00 14.08
CA LYS A 183 9.51 -2.49 15.28
C LYS A 183 9.93 -3.90 15.71
N GLY A 184 11.22 -4.04 16.01
CA GLY A 184 11.82 -5.00 16.94
C GLY A 184 11.30 -6.44 16.95
N VAL A 185 11.49 -7.02 18.14
CA VAL A 185 11.08 -8.29 18.76
C VAL A 185 12.14 -8.51 19.90
N THR A 186 12.44 -9.69 20.50
CA THR A 186 13.08 -9.67 21.87
C THR A 186 14.62 -9.68 22.03
N LYS A 187 15.40 -10.75 21.76
CA LYS A 187 16.79 -10.94 22.29
C LYS A 187 17.81 -9.84 21.94
N TYR A 188 18.30 -9.75 20.70
CA TYR A 188 19.04 -8.57 20.20
C TYR A 188 18.06 -7.42 19.87
N GLY A 189 16.90 -7.41 20.52
CA GLY A 189 15.68 -6.98 19.85
C GLY A 189 15.17 -7.96 18.77
N ILE A 190 15.53 -9.27 18.79
CA ILE A 190 14.95 -10.31 17.91
C ILE A 190 14.53 -11.58 18.70
N ALA A 191 13.26 -12.02 18.62
CA ALA A 191 12.77 -13.29 19.14
C ALA A 191 11.88 -14.03 18.14
N ARG A 192 11.85 -15.35 18.26
CA ARG A 192 10.95 -16.22 17.52
C ARG A 192 9.54 -16.06 18.10
N PRO A 193 8.51 -15.76 17.29
CA PRO A 193 7.15 -15.73 17.79
C PRO A 193 6.68 -17.16 18.11
N GLU A 194 5.88 -17.28 19.18
CA GLU A 194 5.22 -18.53 19.57
C GLU A 194 4.05 -18.86 18.63
N GLU A 195 3.41 -17.83 18.08
CA GLU A 195 2.31 -17.94 17.13
C GLU A 195 2.81 -17.87 15.68
N GLY A 196 2.14 -18.59 14.77
CA GLY A 196 2.53 -18.64 13.35
C GLY A 196 2.40 -17.28 12.63
N PRO A 197 3.22 -17.02 11.59
CA PRO A 197 3.31 -15.69 10.95
C PRO A 197 1.99 -15.22 10.33
N PHE A 198 1.19 -16.13 9.74
CA PHE A 198 -0.14 -15.81 9.21
C PHE A 198 -1.14 -15.43 10.31
N TYR A 199 -1.08 -16.11 11.46
CA TYR A 199 -1.93 -15.82 12.60
C TYR A 199 -1.59 -14.44 13.20
N MET A 200 -0.30 -14.15 13.40
CA MET A 200 0.16 -12.82 13.84
C MET A 200 -0.24 -11.68 12.90
N LYS A 201 -0.21 -11.94 11.59
CA LYS A 201 -0.59 -10.97 10.56
C LYS A 201 -2.08 -10.63 10.64
N VAL A 202 -2.94 -11.64 10.79
CA VAL A 202 -4.39 -11.44 10.98
C VAL A 202 -4.65 -10.73 12.31
N LYS A 203 -4.23 -11.32 13.43
CA LYS A 203 -4.58 -10.89 14.80
C LYS A 203 -3.97 -9.54 15.21
N TYR A 204 -2.74 -9.24 14.79
CA TYR A 204 -2.01 -8.05 15.26
C TYR A 204 -1.54 -7.11 14.13
N GLY A 205 -1.76 -7.45 12.86
CA GLY A 205 -1.14 -6.74 11.74
C GLY A 205 0.39 -6.84 11.73
N LYS A 206 0.98 -7.84 12.42
CA LYS A 206 2.43 -8.02 12.51
C LYS A 206 2.92 -8.89 11.36
N TYR A 207 3.78 -8.32 10.52
CA TYR A 207 4.38 -8.98 9.38
C TYR A 207 5.66 -9.73 9.78
N PRO A 208 5.93 -10.94 9.27
CA PRO A 208 7.20 -11.63 9.51
C PRO A 208 8.35 -10.89 8.82
N VAL A 209 9.48 -10.77 9.52
CA VAL A 209 10.74 -10.30 8.92
C VAL A 209 11.44 -11.50 8.29
N ILE A 210 11.76 -11.41 7.01
CA ILE A 210 12.57 -12.41 6.30
C ILE A 210 14.00 -11.89 6.26
N ASP A 211 14.89 -12.57 6.99
CA ASP A 211 16.30 -12.22 7.02
C ASP A 211 17.00 -12.64 5.73
N VAL A 212 17.81 -11.74 5.18
CA VAL A 212 18.68 -11.97 4.02
C VAL A 212 20.13 -11.58 4.34
N GLY A 213 20.54 -11.71 5.60
CA GLY A 213 21.87 -11.39 6.13
C GLY A 213 21.91 -10.24 7.15
N THR A 214 20.78 -9.59 7.47
CA THR A 214 20.72 -8.52 8.49
C THR A 214 21.07 -9.06 9.86
N TYR A 215 20.61 -10.27 10.21
CA TYR A 215 20.93 -10.93 11.48
C TYR A 215 22.44 -11.17 11.64
N ASN A 216 23.14 -11.56 10.57
CA ASN A 216 24.59 -11.76 10.59
C ASN A 216 25.33 -10.43 10.81
N LYS A 217 24.88 -9.35 10.18
CA LYS A 217 25.44 -8.00 10.41
C LYS A 217 25.22 -7.53 11.85
N ILE A 218 24.03 -7.76 12.42
CA ILE A 218 23.76 -7.49 13.85
C ILE A 218 24.70 -8.30 14.75
N LYS A 219 24.87 -9.60 14.47
CA LYS A 219 25.77 -10.48 15.24
C LYS A 219 27.24 -10.03 15.16
N SER A 220 27.67 -9.49 14.02
CA SER A 220 29.05 -9.00 13.81
C SER A 220 29.33 -7.63 14.42
N GLY A 221 28.32 -6.89 14.87
CA GLY A 221 28.45 -5.49 15.31
C GLY A 221 28.34 -4.45 14.19
N GLU A 222 28.39 -4.85 12.90
CA GLU A 222 28.21 -3.95 11.75
C GLU A 222 26.84 -3.24 11.74
N LEU A 223 25.81 -3.83 12.38
CA LEU A 223 24.52 -3.17 12.62
C LEU A 223 24.18 -3.13 14.11
N GLN A 224 24.14 -1.94 14.71
CA GLN A 224 23.76 -1.74 16.10
C GLN A 224 22.25 -1.53 16.27
N VAL A 225 21.60 -2.48 16.94
CA VAL A 225 20.21 -2.35 17.40
C VAL A 225 20.17 -1.51 18.67
N LEU A 226 19.31 -0.49 18.71
CA LEU A 226 19.03 0.29 19.91
C LEU A 226 17.56 0.03 20.29
N PRO A 227 17.27 -0.74 21.35
CA PRO A 227 15.91 -1.15 21.72
C PRO A 227 15.20 -0.05 22.53
N THR A 228 15.10 1.15 21.96
CA THR A 228 14.52 2.34 22.59
C THR A 228 13.93 3.26 21.51
N VAL A 229 12.99 4.11 21.90
CA VAL A 229 12.32 5.07 21.00
C VAL A 229 13.06 6.40 21.03
N ILE A 230 13.06 7.13 19.93
CA ILE A 230 13.51 8.53 19.92
C ILE A 230 12.66 9.33 20.92
N GLU A 231 13.30 10.26 21.61
CA GLU A 231 12.68 11.24 22.48
C GLU A 231 12.67 12.61 21.80
N SER A 232 13.85 13.10 21.41
CA SER A 232 14.04 14.34 20.66
C SER A 232 15.26 14.25 19.75
N ILE A 233 15.41 15.21 18.84
CA ILE A 233 16.57 15.40 17.98
C ILE A 233 17.15 16.80 18.27
N ARG A 234 18.48 16.95 18.26
CA ARG A 234 19.18 18.21 18.55
C ARG A 234 20.40 18.34 17.65
N GLY A 235 20.29 19.09 16.54
CA GLY A 235 21.32 19.00 15.52
C GLY A 235 21.39 17.57 14.98
N ASN A 236 22.60 17.01 14.88
CA ASN A 236 22.77 15.62 14.43
C ASN A 236 22.66 14.58 15.57
N GLU A 237 22.50 15.02 16.83
CA GLU A 237 22.30 14.13 17.97
C GLU A 237 20.83 13.67 18.06
N VAL A 238 20.62 12.35 18.06
CA VAL A 238 19.31 11.75 18.33
C VAL A 238 19.28 11.28 19.77
N VAL A 239 18.41 11.88 20.58
CA VAL A 239 18.19 11.54 21.99
C VAL A 239 17.12 10.45 22.09
N PHE A 240 17.37 9.43 22.90
CA PHE A 240 16.47 8.30 23.10
C PHE A 240 15.92 8.27 24.54
N LYS A 241 14.70 7.74 24.71
CA LYS A 241 13.96 7.67 26.00
C LYS A 241 14.65 6.91 27.15
N ASN A 242 15.85 6.38 26.94
CA ASN A 242 16.70 5.79 27.97
C ASN A 242 17.85 6.73 28.39
N GLY A 243 17.76 8.02 28.07
CA GLY A 243 18.74 9.05 28.41
C GLY A 243 20.04 9.02 27.59
N LYS A 244 20.15 8.14 26.58
CA LYS A 244 21.31 8.08 25.70
C LYS A 244 21.09 8.93 24.46
N SER A 245 22.13 9.57 23.96
CA SER A 245 22.15 10.20 22.63
C SER A 245 23.27 9.60 21.78
N TYR A 246 23.13 9.72 20.45
CA TYR A 246 24.13 9.32 19.47
C TYR A 246 24.06 10.25 18.25
N PRO A 247 25.19 10.56 17.60
CA PRO A 247 25.21 11.32 16.35
C PRO A 247 24.80 10.43 15.17
N PHE A 248 24.04 10.98 14.23
CA PHE A 248 23.72 10.33 12.95
C PHE A 248 23.82 11.30 11.78
N ASP A 249 24.32 10.81 10.65
CA ASP A 249 24.42 11.57 9.40
C ASP A 249 23.14 11.50 8.56
N SER A 250 22.33 10.45 8.78
CA SER A 250 21.06 10.25 8.08
C SER A 250 20.10 9.35 8.88
N ILE A 251 18.80 9.63 8.76
CA ILE A 251 17.73 8.87 9.40
C ILE A 251 16.81 8.28 8.33
N VAL A 252 16.59 6.96 8.42
CA VAL A 252 15.64 6.24 7.54
C VAL A 252 14.49 5.69 8.36
N PHE A 253 13.32 6.29 8.17
CA PHE A 253 12.05 5.89 8.79
C PHE A 253 11.47 4.67 8.06
N CYS A 254 11.65 3.47 8.63
CA CYS A 254 10.96 2.24 8.22
C CYS A 254 9.72 1.99 9.10
N THR A 255 9.00 3.07 9.43
CA THR A 255 7.87 3.12 10.38
C THR A 255 6.52 2.74 9.78
N GLY A 256 6.48 2.42 8.48
CA GLY A 256 5.31 1.85 7.81
C GLY A 256 4.39 2.90 7.20
N PHE A 257 3.10 2.55 7.09
CA PHE A 257 2.13 3.32 6.32
C PHE A 257 0.82 3.53 7.09
N LYS A 258 0.20 4.68 6.86
CA LYS A 258 -1.19 4.98 7.19
C LYS A 258 -2.07 4.84 5.94
N ARG A 259 -3.39 4.95 6.12
CA ARG A 259 -4.37 5.03 5.03
C ARG A 259 -5.22 6.27 5.23
N SER A 260 -5.38 7.05 4.17
CA SER A 260 -6.17 8.29 4.11
C SER A 260 -7.64 8.08 3.71
N THR A 261 -8.13 6.84 3.58
CA THR A 261 -9.47 6.55 3.03
C THR A 261 -10.62 7.25 3.76
N HIS A 262 -10.59 7.34 5.09
CA HIS A 262 -11.60 8.04 5.90
C HIS A 262 -11.67 9.56 5.62
N LEU A 263 -10.62 10.16 5.06
CA LEU A 263 -10.59 11.59 4.73
C LEU A 263 -11.53 11.90 3.55
N TRP A 264 -11.59 11.03 2.55
CA TRP A 264 -12.36 11.25 1.32
C TRP A 264 -13.63 10.39 1.21
N LEU A 265 -13.64 9.16 1.71
CA LEU A 265 -14.82 8.29 1.67
C LEU A 265 -15.80 8.64 2.80
N LYS A 266 -17.03 8.98 2.44
CA LYS A 266 -18.12 9.36 3.36
C LYS A 266 -19.32 8.44 3.17
N GLY A 267 -20.07 8.20 4.25
CA GLY A 267 -21.25 7.33 4.20
C GLY A 267 -20.93 5.88 3.83
N ASP A 268 -19.73 5.38 4.20
CA ASP A 268 -19.21 4.06 3.81
C ASP A 268 -19.91 2.86 4.49
N ASP A 269 -21.01 3.12 5.21
CA ASP A 269 -21.69 2.20 6.14
C ASP A 269 -20.73 1.48 7.10
N TYR A 270 -19.62 2.13 7.49
CA TYR A 270 -18.60 1.55 8.34
C TYR A 270 -17.97 0.27 7.76
N LEU A 271 -17.89 0.13 6.43
CA LEU A 271 -17.12 -0.92 5.78
C LEU A 271 -15.67 -0.90 6.29
N LEU A 272 -15.09 0.29 6.38
CA LEU A 272 -13.74 0.53 6.88
C LEU A 272 -13.76 1.18 8.28
N ASP A 273 -12.73 0.93 9.07
CA ASP A 273 -12.44 1.69 10.29
C ASP A 273 -11.71 3.01 9.99
N ASP A 274 -11.48 3.81 11.03
CA ASP A 274 -10.76 5.09 10.89
C ASP A 274 -9.32 4.90 10.42
N ASN A 275 -8.77 3.68 10.52
CA ASN A 275 -7.47 3.31 9.97
C ASN A 275 -7.57 2.81 8.51
N GLY A 276 -8.72 2.84 7.85
CA GLY A 276 -8.92 2.30 6.51
C GLY A 276 -8.77 0.77 6.41
N ILE A 277 -9.10 0.04 7.48
CA ILE A 277 -9.11 -1.44 7.53
C ILE A 277 -10.57 -1.91 7.51
N PRO A 278 -10.92 -2.98 6.77
CA PRO A 278 -12.24 -3.58 6.87
C PRO A 278 -12.62 -3.97 8.31
N LYS A 279 -13.80 -3.55 8.78
CA LYS A 279 -14.28 -3.90 10.13
C LYS A 279 -14.64 -5.38 10.28
N ARG A 280 -15.06 -6.02 9.17
CA ARG A 280 -15.35 -7.45 9.10
C ARG A 280 -14.09 -8.23 8.75
N ASN A 281 -13.99 -9.45 9.25
CA ASN A 281 -12.90 -10.38 8.93
C ASN A 281 -13.14 -11.12 7.61
N PHE A 282 -12.04 -11.56 6.98
CA PHE A 282 -12.06 -12.50 5.86
C PHE A 282 -12.88 -13.76 6.21
N PRO A 283 -13.74 -14.28 5.30
CA PRO A 283 -13.90 -13.90 3.88
C PRO A 283 -14.95 -12.81 3.60
N ASN A 284 -15.58 -12.22 4.63
CA ASN A 284 -16.76 -11.36 4.49
C ASN A 284 -16.44 -9.85 4.62
N HIS A 285 -15.18 -9.47 4.36
CA HIS A 285 -14.63 -8.13 4.59
C HIS A 285 -14.78 -7.17 3.40
N TRP A 286 -15.00 -7.70 2.20
CA TRP A 286 -14.86 -6.95 0.94
C TRP A 286 -16.12 -6.18 0.51
N LYS A 287 -17.30 -6.44 1.11
CA LYS A 287 -18.60 -5.85 0.72
C LYS A 287 -19.26 -5.04 1.84
N GLY A 288 -19.60 -3.79 1.54
CA GLY A 288 -20.44 -2.90 2.35
C GLY A 288 -21.90 -2.88 1.90
N LYS A 289 -22.67 -1.90 2.37
CA LYS A 289 -23.97 -1.53 1.76
C LYS A 289 -23.77 -0.69 0.50
N ASN A 290 -24.87 -0.30 -0.14
CA ASN A 290 -24.90 0.77 -1.15
C ASN A 290 -23.90 0.54 -2.30
N SER A 291 -23.73 -0.71 -2.74
CA SER A 291 -22.81 -1.07 -3.84
C SER A 291 -21.35 -0.64 -3.62
N LEU A 292 -20.92 -0.55 -2.35
CA LEU A 292 -19.55 -0.26 -1.94
C LEU A 292 -18.75 -1.54 -1.69
N TYR A 293 -17.51 -1.56 -2.19
CA TYR A 293 -16.57 -2.66 -2.02
C TYR A 293 -15.17 -2.17 -1.66
N CYS A 294 -14.36 -3.05 -1.09
CA CYS A 294 -12.92 -2.83 -0.94
C CYS A 294 -12.13 -4.09 -1.36
N VAL A 295 -10.96 -3.88 -1.98
CA VAL A 295 -10.16 -4.96 -2.61
C VAL A 295 -8.73 -4.97 -2.10
N GLY A 296 -8.25 -6.13 -1.66
CA GLY A 296 -6.86 -6.33 -1.22
C GLY A 296 -6.53 -5.74 0.15
N LEU A 297 -7.54 -5.60 1.03
CA LEU A 297 -7.39 -5.16 2.43
C LEU A 297 -7.56 -6.30 3.45
N SER A 298 -7.67 -7.55 2.97
CA SER A 298 -7.83 -8.77 3.77
C SER A 298 -6.60 -9.18 4.60
N ARG A 299 -5.48 -8.45 4.53
CA ARG A 299 -4.16 -8.87 5.03
C ARG A 299 -3.70 -10.23 4.49
N ARG A 300 -4.21 -10.69 3.35
CA ARG A 300 -3.76 -11.93 2.68
C ARG A 300 -2.83 -11.70 1.49
N GLY A 301 -2.48 -10.45 1.19
CA GLY A 301 -1.61 -10.12 0.05
C GLY A 301 -2.33 -10.33 -1.28
N PHE A 302 -1.60 -10.71 -2.34
CA PHE A 302 -2.17 -10.84 -3.68
C PHE A 302 -3.23 -11.93 -3.80
N GLU A 303 -3.06 -13.08 -3.14
CA GLU A 303 -4.11 -14.12 -3.04
C GLU A 303 -5.41 -13.54 -2.44
N GLY A 304 -5.29 -12.69 -1.42
CA GLY A 304 -6.41 -11.94 -0.84
C GLY A 304 -7.04 -10.98 -1.83
N ALA A 305 -6.24 -10.17 -2.53
CA ALA A 305 -6.73 -9.24 -3.54
C ALA A 305 -7.41 -9.96 -4.72
N LYS A 306 -6.93 -11.16 -5.09
CA LYS A 306 -7.52 -12.04 -6.10
C LYS A 306 -8.90 -12.54 -5.66
N PHE A 307 -9.00 -13.10 -4.45
CA PHE A 307 -10.29 -13.52 -3.87
C PHE A 307 -11.29 -12.37 -3.82
N ASP A 308 -10.85 -11.19 -3.35
CA ASP A 308 -11.69 -10.01 -3.25
C ASP A 308 -12.20 -9.57 -4.64
N ALA A 309 -11.32 -9.48 -5.63
CA ALA A 309 -11.65 -9.07 -7.00
C ALA A 309 -12.63 -10.03 -7.70
N GLU A 310 -12.42 -11.35 -7.57
CA GLU A 310 -13.29 -12.38 -8.14
C GLU A 310 -14.70 -12.30 -7.55
N ASN A 311 -14.82 -12.11 -6.23
CA ASN A 311 -16.11 -11.96 -5.55
C ASN A 311 -16.82 -10.64 -5.90
N ILE A 312 -16.10 -9.51 -5.94
CA ILE A 312 -16.66 -8.21 -6.34
C ILE A 312 -17.24 -8.28 -7.76
N ALA A 313 -16.50 -8.86 -8.71
CA ALA A 313 -16.97 -8.98 -10.07
C ALA A 313 -18.17 -9.94 -10.20
N ASN A 314 -18.21 -11.03 -9.43
CA ASN A 314 -19.38 -11.92 -9.36
C ASN A 314 -20.62 -11.21 -8.77
N ASP A 315 -20.43 -10.42 -7.72
CA ASP A 315 -21.51 -9.70 -7.04
C ASP A 315 -22.10 -8.61 -7.94
N ILE A 316 -21.26 -7.76 -8.55
CA ILE A 316 -21.69 -6.72 -9.50
C ILE A 316 -22.42 -7.36 -10.69
N SER A 317 -21.93 -8.50 -11.19
CA SER A 317 -22.55 -9.27 -12.29
C SER A 317 -23.93 -9.85 -11.96
N SER A 318 -24.34 -9.91 -10.69
CA SER A 318 -25.69 -10.36 -10.30
C SER A 318 -26.74 -9.24 -10.38
N PHE A 319 -26.31 -8.00 -10.60
CA PHE A 319 -27.15 -6.81 -10.77
C PHE A 319 -27.23 -6.32 -12.23
N MET A 320 -26.79 -7.16 -13.18
CA MET A 320 -26.68 -6.91 -14.63
C MET A 320 -27.56 -7.90 -15.39
#